data_AF-A0A6B2DR38-F1
#
_entry.id   AF-A0A6B2DR38-F1
#
_cell.length_a   1.000
_cell.length_b   1.000
_cell.length_c   1.000
_cell.angle_alpha   90.00
_cell.angle_beta   90.00
_cell.angle_gamma   90.00
#
_symmetry.space_group_name_H-M   'P 1'
#
loop_
_entity.id
_entity.type
_entity.pdbx_description
1 polymer ?
#
loop_
_entity_poly.entity_id
_entity_poly.type
_entity_poly.pdbx_seq_one_letter_code
_entity_poly.pdbx_strand_id
1 'polypeptide(L)'
;MRTTLRNLGATVAVAATVGGGVLAGAGTAAAVDIPTVTDQYLFSTSLSGFESIRNQAPYSGQLDWSSDGCSWSPDTPFGWQFLPGCHRHDFGYRNYKKQGRFTEANRLKIDDNLYSDLKSVCGSNVACKGAAWTYYQAVRKFGG
;
A
#
# COMPACT_ATOMS: atom_id res chain seq x y z
N MET A 1 31.74 71.17 33.61
CA MET A 1 31.22 72.16 32.63
C MET A 1 30.48 71.37 31.56
N ARG A 2 29.17 71.11 31.68
CA ARG A 2 28.01 71.96 31.30
C ARG A 2 28.07 72.47 29.86
N THR A 3 27.31 71.80 28.99
CA THR A 3 26.54 72.43 27.90
C THR A 3 25.24 71.64 27.70
N THR A 4 24.18 72.13 28.32
CA THR A 4 22.77 71.92 27.89
C THR A 4 22.50 72.93 26.76
N LEU A 5 21.70 72.65 25.73
CA LEU A 5 20.23 72.71 25.73
C LEU A 5 19.75 72.22 24.33
N ARG A 6 18.88 71.20 24.28
CA ARG A 6 17.43 71.27 24.02
C ARG A 6 17.03 71.77 22.62
N ASN A 7 16.42 70.87 21.84
CA ASN A 7 15.35 71.24 20.93
C ASN A 7 14.10 70.37 21.22
N LEU A 8 12.99 71.07 21.49
CA LEU A 8 11.61 70.60 21.48
C LEU A 8 11.20 70.42 19.99
N GLY A 9 10.30 69.57 19.54
CA GLY A 9 9.37 68.63 20.15
C GLY A 9 8.43 68.14 19.05
N ALA A 10 7.84 66.95 19.21
CA ALA A 10 6.51 66.59 18.72
C ALA A 10 6.25 65.12 19.08
N THR A 11 5.42 64.90 20.09
CA THR A 11 4.83 63.62 20.49
C THR A 11 3.71 63.22 19.54
N VAL A 12 3.71 61.96 19.07
CA VAL A 12 2.50 61.21 18.68
C VAL A 12 2.59 59.80 19.26
N ALA A 13 1.43 59.30 19.69
CA ALA A 13 1.20 58.26 20.68
C ALA A 13 1.20 56.81 20.17
N VAL A 14 1.60 55.90 21.08
CA VAL A 14 1.00 54.59 21.44
C VAL A 14 0.52 53.63 20.34
N ALA A 15 1.10 52.42 20.31
CA ALA A 15 0.35 51.15 20.32
C ALA A 15 1.27 49.99 20.75
N ALA A 16 0.96 49.37 21.88
CA ALA A 16 1.49 48.07 22.24
C ALA A 16 0.72 46.99 21.48
N THR A 17 1.40 46.07 20.80
CA THR A 17 0.82 44.79 20.37
C THR A 17 1.58 43.65 21.02
N VAL A 18 0.98 43.11 22.07
CA VAL A 18 1.15 41.72 22.49
C VAL A 18 0.33 40.86 21.51
N GLY A 19 0.91 39.79 20.99
CA GLY A 19 0.23 38.80 20.14
C GLY A 19 1.23 38.19 19.17
N GLY A 20 1.69 36.95 19.36
CA GLY A 20 0.84 35.78 19.43
C GLY A 20 0.63 35.29 18.00
N GLY A 21 1.59 34.49 17.51
CA GLY A 21 1.56 33.99 16.15
C GLY A 21 2.42 32.73 16.02
N VAL A 22 2.15 31.73 16.88
CA VAL A 22 2.54 30.36 16.55
C VAL A 22 1.71 30.00 15.32
N LEU A 23 2.33 29.97 14.15
CA LEU A 23 1.75 29.34 12.97
C LEU A 23 1.73 27.83 13.25
N ALA A 24 0.76 27.40 14.05
CA ALA A 24 0.35 26.01 14.10
C ALA A 24 -0.29 25.73 12.74
N GLY A 25 0.55 25.33 11.78
CA GLY A 25 0.06 24.65 10.58
C GLY A 25 -0.65 23.40 11.04
N ALA A 26 -1.98 23.48 11.21
CA ALA A 26 -2.83 22.32 11.31
C ALA A 26 -2.78 21.62 9.95
N GLY A 27 -1.73 20.83 9.73
CA GLY A 27 -1.67 19.90 8.62
C GLY A 27 -2.79 18.91 8.84
N THR A 28 -3.93 19.12 8.18
CA THR A 28 -4.95 18.09 8.07
C THR A 28 -4.28 16.90 7.40
N ALA A 29 -4.00 15.83 8.15
CA ALA A 29 -3.54 14.59 7.57
C ALA A 29 -4.62 14.14 6.57
N ALA A 30 -4.33 14.24 5.27
CA ALA A 30 -5.25 13.78 4.25
C ALA A 30 -5.55 12.30 4.51
N ALA A 31 -6.82 11.93 4.51
CA ALA A 31 -7.22 10.54 4.65
C ALA A 31 -6.60 9.74 3.50
N VAL A 32 -5.90 8.65 3.83
CA VAL A 32 -5.30 7.77 2.84
C VAL A 32 -6.39 7.01 2.10
N ASP A 33 -6.33 7.01 0.77
CA ASP A 33 -7.20 6.19 -0.07
C ASP A 33 -6.72 4.73 -0.06
N ILE A 34 -7.28 3.94 0.87
CA ILE A 34 -6.93 2.53 1.08
C ILE A 34 -7.16 1.64 -0.16
N PRO A 35 -8.28 1.77 -0.90
CA PRO A 35 -8.42 1.13 -2.21
C PRO A 35 -7.27 1.40 -3.17
N THR A 36 -6.87 2.67 -3.32
CA THR A 36 -5.73 3.04 -4.18
C THR A 36 -4.41 2.42 -3.70
N VAL A 37 -4.15 2.42 -2.39
CA VAL A 37 -2.97 1.75 -1.80
C VAL A 37 -2.99 0.24 -2.08
N THR A 38 -4.15 -0.39 -1.95
CA THR A 38 -4.34 -1.83 -2.25
C THR A 38 -3.95 -2.13 -3.69
N ASP A 39 -4.40 -1.30 -4.63
CA ASP A 39 -4.16 -1.48 -6.07
C ASP A 39 -2.69 -1.21 -6.43
N GLN A 40 -2.06 -0.24 -5.77
CA GLN A 40 -0.63 0.02 -5.90
C GLN A 40 0.19 -1.22 -5.47
N TYR A 41 -0.13 -1.81 -4.31
CA TYR A 41 0.57 -2.99 -3.81
C TYR A 41 0.37 -4.23 -4.69
N LEU A 42 -0.83 -4.40 -5.26
CA LEU A 42 -1.14 -5.53 -6.13
C LEU A 42 -0.50 -5.42 -7.52
N PHE A 43 -0.68 -4.27 -8.18
CA PHE A 43 -0.48 -4.18 -9.64
C PHE A 43 0.68 -3.27 -10.05
N SER A 44 1.18 -2.43 -9.14
CA SER A 44 2.26 -1.47 -9.42
C SER A 44 3.55 -1.76 -8.64
N THR A 45 3.61 -2.90 -7.96
CA THR A 45 4.77 -3.32 -7.16
C THR A 45 5.30 -4.64 -7.70
N SER A 46 6.62 -4.81 -7.74
CA SER A 46 7.22 -6.11 -8.03
C SER A 46 6.85 -7.14 -6.97
N LEU A 47 6.94 -8.44 -7.28
CA LEU A 47 6.64 -9.50 -6.32
C LEU A 47 7.54 -9.43 -5.07
N SER A 48 8.83 -9.18 -5.24
CA SER A 48 9.78 -8.98 -4.14
C SER A 48 9.51 -7.70 -3.34
N GLY A 49 9.07 -6.63 -4.01
CA GLY A 49 8.64 -5.40 -3.36
C GLY A 49 7.39 -5.63 -2.50
N PHE A 50 6.42 -6.40 -3.02
CA PHE A 50 5.22 -6.75 -2.27
C PHE A 50 5.56 -7.55 -1.01
N GLU A 51 6.44 -8.55 -1.07
CA GLU A 51 6.88 -9.30 0.13
C GLU A 51 7.55 -8.39 1.16
N SER A 52 8.33 -7.41 0.70
CA SER A 52 8.95 -6.41 1.60
C SER A 52 7.90 -5.53 2.29
N ILE A 53 6.86 -5.11 1.57
CA ILE A 53 5.73 -4.35 2.12
C ILE A 53 4.92 -5.22 3.07
N ARG A 54 4.64 -6.46 2.70
CA ARG A 54 3.93 -7.46 3.51
C ARG A 54 4.59 -7.66 4.87
N ASN A 55 5.92 -7.75 4.91
CA ASN A 55 6.68 -7.88 6.15
C ASN A 55 6.55 -6.66 7.08
N GLN A 56 6.31 -5.48 6.53
CA GLN A 56 6.09 -4.26 7.30
C GLN A 56 4.61 -4.08 7.70
N ALA A 57 3.70 -4.72 6.97
CA ALA A 57 2.25 -4.66 7.16
C ALA A 57 1.70 -3.23 7.37
N PRO A 58 2.00 -2.26 6.49
CA PRO A 58 1.51 -0.90 6.64
C PRO A 58 -0.01 -0.87 6.61
N TYR A 59 -0.60 0.08 7.33
CA TYR A 59 -2.05 0.22 7.47
C TYR A 59 -2.74 -1.06 8.00
N SER A 60 -2.10 -1.85 8.86
CA SER A 60 -2.64 -3.12 9.38
C SER A 60 -4.01 -3.03 10.08
N GLY A 61 -4.43 -1.84 10.54
CA GLY A 61 -5.81 -1.62 11.02
C GLY A 61 -6.86 -1.51 9.90
N GLN A 62 -6.45 -1.26 8.67
CA GLN A 62 -7.31 -0.99 7.51
C GLN A 62 -7.17 -2.07 6.43
N LEU A 63 -5.95 -2.54 6.18
CA LEU A 63 -5.64 -3.63 5.25
C LEU A 63 -5.59 -4.98 5.97
N ASP A 64 -6.09 -6.02 5.31
CA ASP A 64 -5.94 -7.40 5.75
C ASP A 64 -4.65 -8.00 5.18
N TRP A 65 -3.71 -8.32 6.07
CA TRP A 65 -2.42 -8.94 5.73
C TRP A 65 -2.39 -10.45 6.01
N SER A 66 -3.48 -11.02 6.53
CA SER A 66 -3.53 -12.46 6.76
C SER A 66 -3.42 -13.25 5.45
N SER A 67 -2.82 -14.43 5.51
CA SER A 67 -2.66 -15.33 4.36
C SER A 67 -2.55 -16.75 4.86
N ASP A 68 -3.11 -17.68 4.09
CA ASP A 68 -3.01 -19.12 4.27
C ASP A 68 -2.15 -19.76 3.17
N GLY A 69 -1.29 -18.94 2.53
CA GLY A 69 -0.38 -19.38 1.49
C GLY A 69 -1.12 -19.83 0.24
N CYS A 70 -0.69 -20.92 -0.38
CA CYS A 70 -1.39 -21.47 -1.54
C CYS A 70 -2.62 -22.33 -1.15
N SER A 71 -3.17 -22.12 0.06
CA SER A 71 -4.33 -22.78 0.68
C SER A 71 -4.31 -24.31 0.59
N TRP A 72 -4.93 -24.86 -0.46
CA TRP A 72 -5.09 -26.29 -0.69
C TRP A 72 -4.03 -26.87 -1.63
N SER A 73 -3.14 -26.03 -2.15
CA SER A 73 -2.05 -26.40 -3.03
C SER A 73 -0.70 -26.26 -2.32
N PRO A 74 0.33 -27.00 -2.74
CA PRO A 74 1.67 -26.81 -2.19
C PRO A 74 2.19 -25.37 -2.37
N ASP A 75 2.85 -24.84 -1.35
CA ASP A 75 3.52 -23.53 -1.41
C ASP A 75 4.77 -23.55 -2.33
N THR A 76 5.39 -24.73 -2.43
CA THR A 76 6.62 -24.95 -3.19
C THR A 76 6.51 -26.17 -4.11
N PRO A 77 5.60 -26.16 -5.11
CA PRO A 77 5.40 -27.32 -5.98
C PRO A 77 6.70 -27.65 -6.72
N PHE A 78 7.20 -28.87 -6.54
CA PHE A 78 8.46 -29.34 -7.15
C PHE A 78 9.68 -28.44 -6.87
N GLY A 79 9.65 -27.68 -5.76
CA GLY A 79 10.71 -26.75 -5.35
C GLY A 79 10.60 -25.33 -5.93
N TRP A 80 9.60 -25.03 -6.76
CA TRP A 80 9.37 -23.66 -7.25
C TRP A 80 8.70 -22.80 -6.19
N GLN A 81 9.25 -21.63 -5.89
CA GLN A 81 8.79 -20.75 -4.80
C GLN A 81 7.50 -19.98 -5.18
N PHE A 82 6.33 -20.62 -5.07
CA PHE A 82 5.04 -20.02 -5.45
C PHE A 82 4.39 -19.24 -4.30
N LEU A 83 4.77 -19.52 -3.05
CA LEU A 83 4.25 -18.86 -1.85
C LEU A 83 4.17 -17.32 -1.94
N PRO A 84 5.19 -16.58 -2.42
CA PRO A 84 5.07 -15.12 -2.56
C PRO A 84 3.92 -14.67 -3.47
N GLY A 85 3.67 -15.40 -4.56
CA GLY A 85 2.54 -15.13 -5.45
C GLY A 85 1.20 -15.37 -4.76
N CYS A 86 1.10 -16.45 -3.98
CA CYS A 86 -0.07 -16.79 -3.20
C CYS A 86 -0.35 -15.75 -2.08
N HIS A 87 0.68 -15.27 -1.38
CA HIS A 87 0.54 -14.16 -0.42
C HIS A 87 -0.10 -12.91 -1.05
N ARG A 88 0.31 -12.56 -2.27
CA ARG A 88 -0.22 -11.39 -2.98
C ARG A 88 -1.64 -11.60 -3.48
N HIS A 89 -1.95 -12.83 -3.91
CA HIS A 89 -3.30 -13.24 -4.28
C HIS A 89 -4.28 -13.15 -3.10
N ASP A 90 -3.89 -13.69 -1.95
CA ASP A 90 -4.65 -13.61 -0.70
C ASP A 90 -4.91 -12.16 -0.28
N PHE A 91 -3.86 -11.33 -0.31
CA PHE A 91 -3.99 -9.91 -0.02
C PHE A 91 -5.04 -9.26 -0.93
N GLY A 92 -5.03 -9.56 -2.23
CA GLY A 92 -6.02 -9.06 -3.16
C GLY A 92 -7.44 -9.52 -2.82
N TYR A 93 -7.64 -10.83 -2.65
CA TYR A 93 -8.95 -11.41 -2.34
C TYR A 93 -9.55 -10.83 -1.05
N ARG A 94 -8.78 -10.87 0.04
CA ARG A 94 -9.25 -10.43 1.37
C ARG A 94 -9.57 -8.94 1.39
N ASN A 95 -8.70 -8.11 0.82
CA ASN A 95 -8.91 -6.67 0.82
C ASN A 95 -10.03 -6.23 -0.12
N TYR A 96 -10.13 -6.79 -1.33
CA TYR A 96 -11.22 -6.45 -2.23
C TYR A 96 -12.58 -6.88 -1.67
N LYS A 97 -12.65 -8.03 -0.97
CA LYS A 97 -13.87 -8.47 -0.24
C LYS A 97 -14.21 -7.49 0.89
N LYS A 98 -13.23 -7.17 1.75
CA LYS A 98 -13.39 -6.21 2.84
C LYS A 98 -13.82 -4.82 2.36
N GLN A 99 -13.34 -4.41 1.18
CA GLN A 99 -13.64 -3.12 0.55
C GLN A 99 -14.95 -3.13 -0.27
N GLY A 100 -15.69 -4.23 -0.30
CA GLY A 100 -16.97 -4.32 -1.01
C GLY A 100 -16.87 -4.23 -2.54
N ARG A 101 -15.68 -4.51 -3.10
CA ARG A 101 -15.39 -4.38 -4.54
C ARG A 101 -14.90 -5.66 -5.18
N PHE A 102 -15.17 -6.82 -4.57
CA PHE A 102 -14.83 -8.14 -5.09
C PHE A 102 -15.84 -8.60 -6.14
N THR A 103 -15.87 -7.90 -7.28
CA THR A 103 -16.64 -8.30 -8.46
C THR A 103 -15.87 -9.34 -9.28
N GLU A 104 -16.56 -10.10 -10.14
CA GLU A 104 -15.89 -11.07 -11.03
C GLU A 104 -14.81 -10.44 -11.92
N ALA A 105 -15.02 -9.21 -12.37
CA ALA A 105 -14.02 -8.48 -13.15
C ALA A 105 -12.76 -8.15 -12.34
N ASN A 106 -12.93 -7.80 -11.06
CA ASN A 106 -11.80 -7.52 -10.18
C ASN A 106 -11.12 -8.80 -9.70
N ARG A 107 -11.90 -9.85 -9.41
CA ARG A 107 -11.38 -11.19 -9.14
C ARG A 107 -10.51 -11.70 -10.29
N LEU A 108 -10.97 -11.56 -11.54
CA LEU A 108 -10.17 -11.90 -12.72
C LEU A 108 -8.83 -11.16 -12.76
N LYS A 109 -8.81 -9.85 -12.48
CA LYS A 109 -7.54 -9.09 -12.42
C LYS A 109 -6.58 -9.61 -11.36
N ILE A 110 -7.10 -10.01 -10.19
CA ILE A 110 -6.28 -10.57 -9.11
C ILE A 110 -5.74 -11.95 -9.50
N ASP A 111 -6.57 -12.79 -10.11
CA ASP A 111 -6.16 -14.12 -10.59
C ASP A 111 -5.13 -14.03 -11.73
N ASP A 112 -5.30 -13.09 -12.66
CA ASP A 112 -4.34 -12.83 -13.74
C ASP A 112 -3.00 -12.32 -13.18
N ASN A 113 -3.05 -11.52 -12.10
CA ASN A 113 -1.85 -11.05 -11.41
C ASN A 113 -1.11 -12.20 -10.72
N LEU A 114 -1.82 -13.13 -10.07
CA LEU A 114 -1.23 -14.37 -9.54
C LEU A 114 -0.54 -15.13 -10.66
N TYR A 115 -1.20 -15.34 -11.80
CA TYR A 115 -0.59 -16.07 -12.91
C TYR A 115 0.69 -15.37 -13.44
N SER A 116 0.69 -14.04 -13.48
CA SER A 116 1.86 -13.24 -13.82
C SER A 116 3.02 -13.48 -12.83
N ASP A 117 2.73 -13.47 -11.53
CA ASP A 117 3.72 -13.73 -10.48
C ASP A 117 4.33 -15.11 -10.58
N LEU A 118 3.50 -16.14 -10.70
CA LEU A 118 3.99 -17.51 -10.80
C LEU A 118 4.83 -17.71 -12.05
N LYS A 119 4.43 -17.12 -13.19
CA LYS A 119 5.27 -17.14 -14.41
C LYS A 119 6.61 -16.44 -14.22
N SER A 120 6.66 -15.36 -13.43
CA SER A 120 7.91 -14.65 -13.15
C SER A 120 8.91 -15.53 -12.38
N VAL A 121 8.42 -16.33 -11.43
CA VAL A 121 9.21 -17.35 -10.70
C VAL A 121 9.75 -18.40 -11.67
N CYS A 122 8.96 -18.77 -12.67
CA CYS A 122 9.32 -19.83 -13.62
C CYS A 122 10.38 -19.46 -14.66
N GLY A 123 10.56 -18.18 -14.99
CA GLY A 123 11.46 -17.76 -16.07
C GLY A 123 11.15 -18.47 -17.40
N SER A 124 12.10 -19.24 -17.93
CA SER A 124 11.93 -20.04 -19.16
C SER A 124 11.45 -21.48 -18.92
N ASN A 125 11.31 -21.93 -17.67
CA ASN A 125 10.97 -23.32 -17.36
C ASN A 125 9.51 -23.65 -17.74
N VAL A 126 9.34 -24.55 -18.71
CA VAL A 126 8.02 -24.93 -19.25
C VAL A 126 7.19 -25.72 -18.25
N ALA A 127 7.79 -26.65 -17.50
CA ALA A 127 7.09 -27.44 -16.49
C ALA A 127 6.55 -26.55 -15.36
N CYS A 128 7.36 -25.59 -14.92
CA CYS A 128 6.95 -24.59 -13.94
C CYS A 128 5.77 -23.75 -14.45
N LYS A 129 5.82 -23.29 -15.71
CA LYS A 129 4.69 -22.55 -16.31
C LYS A 129 3.42 -23.39 -16.43
N GLY A 130 3.55 -24.70 -16.66
CA GLY A 130 2.45 -25.65 -16.61
C GLY A 130 1.82 -25.72 -15.21
N ALA A 131 2.64 -25.81 -14.16
CA ALA A 131 2.16 -25.75 -12.78
C ALA A 131 1.50 -24.39 -12.46
N ALA A 132 2.11 -23.27 -12.87
CA ALA A 132 1.53 -21.94 -12.72
C ALA A 132 0.15 -21.82 -13.39
N TRP A 133 -0.02 -22.42 -14.57
CA TRP A 133 -1.31 -22.46 -15.26
C TRP A 133 -2.35 -23.28 -14.49
N THR A 134 -1.97 -24.43 -13.92
CA THR A 134 -2.86 -25.23 -13.07
C THR A 134 -3.34 -24.44 -11.86
N TYR A 135 -2.45 -23.70 -11.19
CA TYR A 135 -2.81 -22.85 -10.04
C TYR A 135 -3.80 -21.76 -10.45
N TYR A 136 -3.52 -21.07 -11.56
CA TYR A 136 -4.43 -20.07 -12.13
C TYR A 136 -5.82 -20.66 -12.43
N GLN A 137 -5.89 -21.80 -13.13
CA GLN A 137 -7.16 -22.43 -13.46
C GLN A 137 -7.93 -22.88 -12.20
N ALA A 138 -7.23 -23.33 -11.16
CA ALA A 138 -7.85 -23.69 -9.89
C ALA A 138 -8.54 -22.49 -9.23
N VAL A 139 -7.86 -21.34 -9.12
CA VAL A 139 -8.47 -20.12 -8.55
C VAL A 139 -9.58 -19.56 -9.44
N ARG A 140 -9.47 -19.66 -10.77
CA ARG A 140 -10.57 -19.27 -11.69
C ARG A 140 -11.81 -20.15 -11.53
N LYS A 141 -11.64 -21.43 -11.24
CA LYS A 141 -12.76 -22.39 -11.15
C LYS A 141 -13.37 -22.46 -9.75
N PHE A 142 -12.55 -22.38 -8.71
CA PHE A 142 -12.95 -22.66 -7.33
C PHE A 142 -12.72 -21.49 -6.38
N GLY A 143 -12.02 -20.44 -6.82
CA GLY A 143 -11.86 -19.21 -6.05
C GLY A 143 -13.23 -18.56 -5.83
N GLY A 144 -13.50 -18.24 -4.57
CA GLY A 144 -14.75 -17.65 -4.10
C GLY A 144 -14.48 -16.97 -2.78
#